data_AF-A0A1J5VJG6-F1
#
_entry.id   AF-A0A1J5VJG6-F1
#
_cell.length_a   1.000
_cell.length_b   1.000
_cell.length_c   1.000
_cell.angle_alpha   90.00
_cell.angle_beta   90.00
_cell.angle_gamma   90.00
#
_symmetry.space_group_name_H-M   'P 1'
#
loop_
_entity.id
_entity.type
_entity.pdbx_description
1 polymer ?
#
loop_
_entity_poly.entity_id
_entity_poly.type
_entity_poly.pdbx_seq_one_letter_code
_entity_poly.pdbx_strand_id
1 'polypeptide(L)'
;MVDPQRFIDSASTTRNPRLGEALRLAHFVEQRGSGWDKIVASLEAEHFPPAPIRTNGTTTVTLSAYRPFKLMTTDEKIEAVYQHACLGFLDNRAVTNTSIRSRFGLRDTQTAQTTHLINATVDEGLIRLYDPNTRARNRHYVPFWAE
;
A
#
# COMPACT_ATOMS: atom_id res chain seq x y z
N MET A 1 -4.40 -5.00 19.61
CA MET A 1 -4.56 -3.94 18.58
C MET A 1 -4.13 -4.53 17.26
N VAL A 2 -4.76 -4.12 16.15
CA VAL A 2 -4.32 -4.55 14.81
C VAL A 2 -2.93 -3.98 14.54
N ASP A 3 -2.07 -4.77 13.91
CA ASP A 3 -0.76 -4.33 13.44
C ASP A 3 -0.94 -3.23 12.36
N PRO A 4 -0.23 -2.09 12.43
CA PRO A 4 -0.25 -1.05 11.40
C PRO A 4 -0.08 -1.56 9.97
N GLN A 5 0.81 -2.55 9.78
CA GLN A 5 1.06 -3.14 8.47
C GLN A 5 -0.17 -3.89 7.96
N ARG A 6 -1.07 -4.32 8.86
CA ARG A 6 -2.30 -5.05 8.55
C ARG A 6 -3.52 -4.15 8.39
N PHE A 7 -3.40 -2.83 8.49
CA PHE A 7 -4.55 -1.93 8.42
C PHE A 7 -5.30 -1.97 7.10
N ILE A 8 -4.60 -2.27 5.99
CA ILE A 8 -5.21 -2.33 4.66
C ILE A 8 -6.04 -3.62 4.49
N ASP A 9 -5.57 -4.77 4.98
CA ASP A 9 -6.26 -6.05 4.79
C ASP A 9 -7.19 -6.46 5.95
N SER A 10 -6.97 -5.90 7.14
CA SER A 10 -7.70 -6.32 8.33
C SER A 10 -9.17 -5.90 8.27
N ALA A 11 -10.05 -6.82 8.70
CA ALA A 11 -11.44 -6.49 8.92
C ALA A 11 -11.56 -5.37 9.98
N SER A 12 -12.35 -4.34 9.66
CA SER A 12 -12.53 -3.18 10.53
C SER A 12 -13.11 -3.60 11.88
N THR A 13 -12.29 -3.53 12.94
CA THR A 13 -12.73 -3.76 14.31
C THR A 13 -12.84 -2.43 15.04
N THR A 14 -14.07 -2.00 15.32
CA THR A 14 -14.29 -0.73 16.01
C THR A 14 -14.02 -0.83 17.51
N ARG A 15 -13.35 0.18 18.06
CA ARG A 15 -13.19 0.34 19.53
C ARG A 15 -14.47 0.81 20.20
N ASN A 16 -15.38 1.44 19.46
CA ASN A 16 -16.66 1.92 19.95
C ASN A 16 -17.79 1.43 19.03
N PRO A 17 -18.43 0.28 19.36
CA PRO A 17 -19.49 -0.30 18.54
C PRO A 17 -20.68 0.63 18.34
N ARG A 18 -21.06 1.40 19.37
CA ARG A 18 -22.20 2.33 19.31
C ARG A 18 -21.94 3.47 18.33
N LEU A 19 -20.76 4.09 18.39
CA LEU A 19 -20.38 5.14 17.44
C LEU A 19 -20.24 4.58 16.02
N GLY A 20 -19.64 3.40 15.87
CA GLY A 20 -19.51 2.75 14.57
C GLY A 20 -20.87 2.49 13.91
N GLU A 21 -21.85 2.03 14.68
CA GLU A 21 -23.21 1.83 14.17
C GLU A 21 -23.91 3.13 13.80
N ALA A 22 -23.79 4.17 14.64
CA ALA A 22 -24.36 5.48 14.33
C ALA A 22 -23.80 6.07 13.02
N LEU A 23 -22.49 5.95 12.78
CA LEU A 23 -21.86 6.42 11.54
C LEU A 23 -22.28 5.60 10.31
N ARG A 24 -22.53 4.29 10.46
CA ARG A 24 -23.08 3.45 9.39
C ARG A 24 -24.50 3.83 9.04
N LEU A 25 -25.36 4.01 10.04
CA LEU A 25 -26.76 4.44 9.86
C LEU A 25 -26.84 5.84 9.21
N ALA A 26 -25.89 6.71 9.52
CA ALA A 26 -25.76 8.03 8.91
C ALA A 26 -25.04 8.02 7.53
N HIS A 27 -24.69 6.84 6.99
CA HIS A 27 -24.02 6.68 5.70
C HIS A 27 -22.64 7.36 5.57
N PHE A 28 -21.94 7.60 6.69
CA PHE A 28 -20.57 8.13 6.67
C PHE A 28 -19.50 7.06 6.55
N VAL A 29 -19.80 5.82 6.97
CA VAL A 29 -18.83 4.71 6.97
C VAL A 29 -19.47 3.46 6.38
N GLU A 30 -18.71 2.76 5.53
CA GLU A 30 -19.13 1.49 4.92
C GLU A 30 -18.88 0.31 5.86
N GLN A 31 -19.74 -0.70 5.80
CA GLN A 31 -19.61 -1.93 6.59
C GLN A 31 -18.35 -2.74 6.25
N ARG A 32 -17.88 -2.67 5.00
CA ARG A 32 -16.76 -3.48 4.50
C ARG A 32 -15.39 -3.01 5.00
N GLY A 33 -15.28 -1.79 5.51
CA GLY A 33 -14.01 -1.25 5.98
C GLY A 33 -13.05 -0.82 4.86
N SER A 34 -13.53 -0.59 3.63
CA SER A 34 -12.71 -0.25 2.44
C SER A 34 -12.14 1.17 2.43
N GLY A 35 -12.13 1.87 3.57
CA GLY A 35 -11.64 3.23 3.65
C GLY A 35 -10.16 3.34 3.30
N TRP A 36 -9.36 2.37 3.78
CA TRP A 36 -7.93 2.30 3.48
C TRP A 36 -7.67 2.05 1.99
N ASP A 37 -8.37 1.09 1.39
CA ASP A 37 -8.26 0.80 -0.05
C ASP A 37 -8.51 2.06 -0.89
N LYS A 38 -9.53 2.83 -0.54
CA LYS A 38 -9.90 4.08 -1.23
C LYS A 38 -8.87 5.18 -1.06
N ILE A 39 -8.27 5.30 0.13
CA ILE A 39 -7.20 6.25 0.40
C ILE A 39 -5.99 5.90 -0.48
N VAL A 40 -5.52 4.65 -0.43
CA VAL A 40 -4.36 4.20 -1.21
C VAL A 40 -4.62 4.37 -2.70
N ALA A 41 -5.77 3.92 -3.20
CA ALA A 41 -6.14 4.05 -4.61
C ALA A 41 -6.15 5.51 -5.09
N SER A 42 -6.69 6.43 -4.28
CA SER A 42 -6.71 7.86 -4.59
C SER A 42 -5.30 8.46 -4.64
N LEU A 43 -4.42 8.06 -3.73
CA LEU A 43 -3.02 8.52 -3.73
C LEU A 43 -2.25 7.97 -4.94
N GLU A 44 -2.48 6.72 -5.33
CA GLU A 44 -1.83 6.13 -6.50
C GLU A 44 -2.26 6.76 -7.82
N ALA A 45 -3.56 7.01 -7.97
CA ALA A 45 -4.14 7.59 -9.18
C ALA A 45 -3.53 8.96 -9.52
N GLU A 46 -3.23 9.75 -8.48
CA GLU A 46 -2.66 11.10 -8.60
C GLU A 46 -1.16 11.14 -8.28
N HIS A 47 -0.51 9.98 -8.14
CA HIS A 47 0.93 9.82 -7.88
C HIS A 47 1.46 10.52 -6.61
N PHE A 48 0.61 10.68 -5.59
CA PHE A 48 0.99 11.28 -4.31
C PHE A 48 1.99 10.40 -3.53
N PRO A 49 2.69 10.99 -2.54
CA PRO A 49 3.38 10.20 -1.50
C PRO A 49 2.40 9.25 -0.79
N PRO A 50 2.88 8.15 -0.18
CA PRO A 50 2.00 7.23 0.53
C PRO A 50 1.39 7.88 1.78
N ALA A 51 0.46 7.17 2.40
CA ALA A 51 -0.06 7.51 3.72
C ALA A 51 0.67 6.71 4.82
N PRO A 52 1.85 7.12 5.32
CA PRO A 52 2.56 6.35 6.33
C PRO A 52 1.76 6.32 7.63
N ILE A 53 1.73 5.13 8.23
CA ILE A 53 1.11 4.89 9.54
C ILE A 53 2.21 4.78 10.58
N ARG A 54 2.08 5.51 11.69
CA ARG A 54 2.97 5.38 12.85
C ARG A 54 2.14 5.04 14.09
N THR A 55 2.64 4.09 14.87
CA THR A 55 2.03 3.75 16.16
C THR A 55 3.02 3.86 17.30
N ASN A 56 2.75 4.77 18.22
CA ASN A 56 3.47 4.90 19.49
C ASN A 56 2.49 5.35 20.59
N GLY A 57 1.75 4.41 21.18
CA GLY A 57 0.64 4.67 22.10
C GLY A 57 -0.62 5.29 21.46
N THR A 58 -0.45 5.97 20.31
CA THR A 58 -1.49 6.52 19.44
C THR A 58 -1.22 6.10 18.00
N THR A 59 -2.23 6.19 17.15
CA THR A 59 -2.12 5.94 15.70
C THR A 59 -2.12 7.27 14.96
N THR A 60 -1.04 7.56 14.24
CA THR A 60 -0.91 8.74 13.40
C THR A 60 -0.84 8.32 11.95
N VAL A 61 -1.68 8.92 11.11
CA VAL A 61 -1.66 8.77 9.65
C VAL A 61 -1.33 10.12 9.05
N THR A 62 -0.30 10.18 8.21
CA THR A 62 0.12 11.44 7.58
C THR A 62 -0.24 11.42 6.10
N LEU A 63 -0.94 12.45 5.63
CA LEU A 63 -1.13 12.72 4.20
C LEU A 63 -0.25 13.90 3.80
N SER A 64 0.60 13.69 2.80
CA SER A 64 1.47 14.75 2.28
C SER A 64 0.83 15.45 1.09
N ALA A 65 1.18 16.73 0.90
CA ALA A 65 0.95 17.38 -0.39
C ALA A 65 1.71 16.64 -1.50
N TYR A 66 1.24 16.81 -2.75
CA TYR A 66 1.88 16.19 -3.90
C TYR A 66 3.37 16.54 -3.95
N ARG A 67 4.19 15.50 -4.12
CA ARG A 67 5.62 15.59 -4.40
C ARG A 67 5.96 14.55 -5.47
N PRO A 68 6.72 14.92 -6.51
CA PRO A 68 7.17 13.94 -7.50
C PRO A 68 8.11 12.90 -6.86
N PHE A 69 8.22 11.73 -7.49
CA PHE A 69 9.06 10.61 -7.02
C PHE A 69 10.48 11.02 -6.56
N LYS A 70 11.11 11.98 -7.25
CA LYS A 70 12.45 12.47 -6.91
C LYS A 70 12.55 13.15 -5.54
N LEU A 71 11.45 13.73 -5.05
CA LEU A 71 11.36 14.44 -3.78
C LEU A 71 10.78 13.58 -2.65
N MET A 72 10.41 12.32 -2.93
CA MET A 72 10.03 11.35 -1.91
C MET A 72 11.27 10.76 -1.25
N THR A 73 11.21 10.54 0.06
CA THR A 73 12.27 9.83 0.80
C THR A 73 12.31 8.35 0.39
N THR A 74 13.37 7.64 0.79
CA THR A 74 13.47 6.20 0.56
C THR A 74 12.34 5.46 1.26
N ASP A 75 12.09 5.78 2.54
CA ASP A 75 11.01 5.18 3.34
C ASP A 75 9.64 5.42 2.72
N GLU A 76 9.38 6.62 2.20
CA GLU A 76 8.14 6.94 1.49
C GLU A 76 7.98 6.10 0.22
N LYS A 77 9.07 5.83 -0.50
CA LYS A 77 9.00 4.98 -1.69
C LYS A 77 8.75 3.53 -1.33
N ILE A 78 9.39 3.03 -0.27
CA ILE A 78 9.22 1.66 0.23
C ILE A 78 7.79 1.45 0.72
N GLU A 79 7.30 2.36 1.57
CA GLU A 79 5.92 2.34 2.08
C GLU A 79 4.91 2.40 0.93
N ALA A 80 5.16 3.24 -0.07
CA ALA A 80 4.33 3.32 -1.26
C ALA A 80 4.28 2.01 -2.08
N VAL A 81 5.40 1.29 -2.19
CA VAL A 81 5.42 -0.02 -2.84
C VAL A 81 4.65 -1.05 -2.01
N TYR A 82 4.79 -1.01 -0.69
CA TYR A 82 4.05 -1.89 0.20
C TYR A 82 2.53 -1.67 0.09
N GLN A 83 2.06 -0.43 0.19
CA GLN A 83 0.64 -0.09 0.05
C GLN A 83 0.09 -0.50 -1.33
N HIS A 84 0.88 -0.32 -2.39
CA HIS A 84 0.54 -0.79 -3.74
C HIS A 84 0.43 -2.31 -3.82
N ALA A 85 1.31 -3.03 -3.12
CA ALA A 85 1.24 -4.48 -3.05
C ALA A 85 -0.03 -4.95 -2.32
N CYS A 86 -0.40 -4.29 -1.21
CA CYS A 86 -1.62 -4.58 -0.47
C CYS A 86 -2.86 -4.38 -1.33
N LEU A 87 -2.97 -3.22 -1.98
CA LEU A 87 -4.10 -2.91 -2.86
C LEU A 87 -4.16 -3.88 -4.06
N GLY A 88 -2.99 -4.17 -4.66
CA GLY A 88 -2.89 -5.14 -5.75
C GLY A 88 -3.38 -6.53 -5.35
N PHE A 89 -2.98 -7.02 -4.17
CA PHE A 89 -3.42 -8.31 -3.66
C PHE A 89 -4.94 -8.35 -3.41
N LEU A 90 -5.49 -7.33 -2.73
CA LEU A 90 -6.93 -7.25 -2.45
C LEU A 90 -7.78 -7.18 -3.73
N ASP A 91 -7.27 -6.55 -4.78
CA ASP A 91 -7.92 -6.45 -6.09
C ASP A 91 -7.64 -7.64 -7.03
N ASN A 92 -6.90 -8.67 -6.59
CA ASN A 92 -6.39 -9.76 -7.45
C ASN A 92 -5.59 -9.26 -8.68
N ARG A 93 -4.82 -8.18 -8.52
CA ARG A 93 -3.94 -7.61 -9.54
C ARG A 93 -2.48 -7.96 -9.27
N ALA A 94 -1.78 -8.45 -10.28
CA ALA A 94 -0.36 -8.75 -10.18
C ALA A 94 0.47 -7.46 -10.00
N VAL A 95 1.25 -7.41 -8.92
CA VAL A 95 2.17 -6.29 -8.64
C VAL A 95 3.49 -6.57 -9.33
N THR A 96 3.85 -5.73 -10.29
CA THR A 96 5.03 -5.92 -11.15
C THR A 96 5.86 -4.64 -11.21
N ASN A 97 7.04 -4.69 -11.82
CA ASN A 97 7.81 -3.47 -12.09
C ASN A 97 6.97 -2.44 -12.87
N THR A 98 6.22 -2.90 -13.88
CA THR A 98 5.35 -2.03 -14.68
C THR A 98 4.25 -1.36 -13.84
N SER A 99 3.59 -2.10 -12.95
CA SER A 99 2.53 -1.52 -12.11
C SER A 99 3.09 -0.51 -11.11
N ILE A 100 4.27 -0.79 -10.52
CA ILE A 100 4.94 0.13 -9.61
C ILE A 100 5.41 1.38 -10.34
N ARG A 101 5.93 1.27 -11.57
CA ARG A 101 6.23 2.45 -12.40
C ARG A 101 4.99 3.29 -12.63
N SER A 102 3.86 2.67 -12.96
CA SER A 102 2.57 3.35 -13.14
C SER A 102 2.15 4.10 -11.87
N ARG A 103 2.27 3.48 -10.69
CA ARG A 103 1.94 4.10 -9.40
C ARG A 103 2.74 5.38 -9.13
N PHE A 104 3.97 5.46 -9.61
CA PHE A 104 4.87 6.61 -9.39
C PHE A 104 4.95 7.57 -10.59
N GLY A 105 4.23 7.30 -11.69
CA GLY A 105 4.34 8.08 -12.93
C GLY A 105 5.72 8.00 -13.60
N LEU A 106 6.41 6.85 -13.49
CA LEU A 106 7.76 6.65 -14.02
C LEU A 106 7.75 6.16 -15.47
N ARG A 107 8.77 6.54 -16.23
CA ARG A 107 8.96 6.13 -17.63
C ARG A 107 9.47 4.69 -17.73
N ASP A 108 9.25 4.04 -18.87
CA ASP A 108 9.72 2.67 -19.13
C ASP A 108 11.25 2.52 -19.04
N THR A 109 11.99 3.59 -19.36
CA THR A 109 13.45 3.64 -19.22
C THR A 109 13.92 3.54 -17.77
N GLN A 110 13.03 3.75 -16.79
CA GLN A 110 13.34 3.68 -15.36
C GLN A 110 13.15 2.27 -14.76
N THR A 111 13.11 1.24 -15.60
CA THR A 111 12.99 -0.17 -15.18
C THR A 111 13.97 -0.56 -14.08
N ALA A 112 15.26 -0.22 -14.24
CA ALA A 112 16.30 -0.58 -13.28
C ALA A 112 16.09 0.09 -11.90
N GLN A 113 15.76 1.39 -11.88
CA GLN A 113 15.47 2.13 -10.65
C GLN A 113 14.30 1.51 -9.88
N THR A 114 13.24 1.12 -10.60
CA THR A 114 12.09 0.45 -9.99
C THR A 114 12.45 -0.93 -9.47
N THR A 115 13.28 -1.71 -10.17
CA THR A 115 13.76 -3.00 -9.68
C THR A 115 14.56 -2.86 -8.38
N HIS A 116 15.45 -1.86 -8.30
CA HIS A 116 16.20 -1.59 -7.06
C HIS A 116 15.26 -1.24 -5.89
N LEU A 117 14.23 -0.43 -6.14
CA LEU A 117 13.24 -0.09 -5.11
C LEU A 117 12.43 -1.31 -4.65
N ILE A 118 12.02 -2.17 -5.58
CA ILE A 118 11.32 -3.42 -5.26
C ILE A 118 12.20 -4.30 -4.38
N ASN A 119 13.47 -4.50 -4.76
CA ASN A 119 14.39 -5.32 -3.98
C ASN A 119 14.60 -4.74 -2.58
N ALA A 120 14.77 -3.42 -2.45
CA ALA A 120 14.85 -2.78 -1.14
C ALA A 120 13.59 -3.02 -0.29
N THR A 121 12.40 -3.05 -0.91
CA THR A 121 11.14 -3.34 -0.20
C THR A 121 11.02 -4.82 0.19
N VAL A 122 11.61 -5.72 -0.61
CA VAL A 122 11.76 -7.15 -0.25
C VAL A 122 12.74 -7.31 0.91
N ASP A 123 13.86 -6.58 0.88
CA ASP A 123 14.89 -6.64 1.93
C ASP A 123 14.36 -6.13 3.28
N GLU A 124 13.48 -5.12 3.27
CA GLU A 124 12.72 -4.67 4.46
C GLU A 124 11.63 -5.68 4.90
N GLY A 125 11.42 -6.77 4.17
CA GLY A 125 10.47 -7.82 4.52
C GLY A 125 9.00 -7.43 4.36
N LEU A 126 8.70 -6.35 3.63
CA LEU A 126 7.32 -5.86 3.45
C LEU A 126 6.59 -6.53 2.28
N ILE A 127 7.33 -6.95 1.26
CA ILE A 127 6.79 -7.71 0.13
C ILE A 127 7.63 -8.94 -0.13
N ARG A 128 7.04 -9.94 -0.78
CA ARG A 128 7.73 -11.15 -1.22
C ARG A 128 7.37 -11.49 -2.66
N LEU A 129 8.21 -12.29 -3.29
CA LEU A 129 7.87 -12.90 -4.57
C LEU A 129 6.71 -13.88 -4.36
N TYR A 130 5.72 -13.85 -5.25
CA TYR A 130 4.62 -14.81 -5.17
C TYR A 130 5.08 -16.24 -5.43
N ASP A 131 5.81 -16.46 -6.54
CA ASP A 131 6.45 -17.74 -6.87
C ASP A 131 7.97 -17.57 -7.10
N PRO A 132 8.82 -18.06 -6.18
CA PRO A 132 10.29 -18.08 -6.31
C PRO A 132 10.83 -18.69 -7.60
N ASN A 133 10.11 -19.67 -8.18
CA ASN A 133 10.58 -20.43 -9.35
C ASN A 133 10.25 -19.76 -10.68
N THR A 134 9.50 -18.67 -10.64
CA THR A 134 9.06 -17.97 -11.85
C THR A 134 10.20 -17.21 -12.52
N ARG A 135 10.25 -17.28 -13.86
CA ARG A 135 11.20 -16.53 -14.70
C ARG A 135 11.08 -15.03 -14.43
N ALA A 136 12.19 -14.30 -14.51
CA ALA A 136 12.26 -12.87 -14.20
C ALA A 136 11.16 -12.01 -14.85
N ARG A 137 10.74 -12.34 -16.09
CA ARG A 137 9.69 -11.62 -16.82
C ARG A 137 8.28 -11.77 -16.23
N ASN A 138 8.01 -12.87 -15.54
CA ASN A 138 6.68 -13.20 -15.00
C ASN A 138 6.60 -12.99 -13.48
N ARG A 139 7.66 -12.44 -12.89
CA ARG A 139 7.71 -12.15 -11.46
C ARG A 139 6.65 -11.13 -11.10
N HIS A 140 5.89 -11.47 -10.07
CA HIS A 140 5.01 -10.53 -9.38
C HIS A 140 5.18 -10.71 -7.88
N TYR A 141 4.81 -9.65 -7.17
CA TYR A 141 5.04 -9.49 -5.75
C TYR A 141 3.72 -9.45 -5.01
N VAL A 142 3.74 -9.89 -3.77
CA VAL A 142 2.60 -9.84 -2.85
C VAL A 142 3.08 -9.28 -1.51
N PRO A 143 2.19 -8.71 -0.68
CA PRO A 143 2.52 -8.36 0.70
C PRO A 143 3.10 -9.56 1.45
N PHE A 144 3.98 -9.31 2.41
CA PHE A 144 4.64 -10.38 3.18
C PHE A 144 3.66 -11.36 3.84
N TRP A 145 2.48 -10.86 4.19
CA TRP A 145 1.45 -11.58 4.91
C TRP A 145 0.43 -12.28 4.02
N ALA A 146 0.49 -12.07 2.70
CA ALA A 146 -0.32 -12.82 1.76
C ALA A 146 0.13 -14.29 1.79
N GLU A 147 -0.81 -15.24 1.73
CA GLU A 147 -0.54 -16.68 1.61
C GLU A 147 -0.38 -17.09 0.14
#